data_AF-A0A0F7TSA5-F1
#
_entry.id   AF-A0A0F7TSA5-F1
#
_cell.length_a   1.000
_cell.length_b   1.000
_cell.length_c   1.000
_cell.angle_alpha   90.00
_cell.angle_beta   90.00
_cell.angle_gamma   90.00
#
_symmetry.space_group_name_H-M   'P 1'
#
loop_
_entity.id
_entity.type
_entity.pdbx_description
1 polymer ?
#
loop_
_entity_poly.entity_id
_entity_poly.type
_entity_poly.pdbx_seq_one_letter_code
_entity_poly.pdbx_strand_id
1 'polypeptide(L)'
;MAVPFTYHSKAQSTFKPPLLANENAYLGDIVSSEKDNAEKPMSAGFYRLEKGTPLEYTYTYDEMKIILEGQFEISDETGQKVTALPGDVFYFPKGAKITFTTETYGLAFYTGQREKM
;
A
#
# COMPACT_ATOMS: atom_id res chain seq x y z
N MET A 1 -31.30 8.48 2.80
CA MET A 1 -30.82 8.78 1.42
C MET A 1 -29.95 7.61 0.97
N ALA A 2 -29.95 7.26 -0.32
CA ALA A 2 -29.07 6.20 -0.82
C ALA A 2 -27.62 6.72 -0.91
N VAL A 3 -26.65 5.91 -0.49
CA VAL A 3 -25.21 6.22 -0.62
C VAL A 3 -24.69 5.54 -1.90
N PRO A 4 -24.15 6.28 -2.87
CA PRO A 4 -23.63 5.69 -4.10
C PRO A 4 -22.28 5.00 -3.87
N PHE A 5 -21.95 3.99 -4.67
CA PHE A 5 -20.59 3.45 -4.70
C PHE A 5 -19.65 4.39 -5.47
N THR A 6 -18.36 4.30 -5.17
CA THR A 6 -17.30 5.02 -5.90
C THR A 6 -16.66 4.09 -6.93
N TYR A 7 -16.56 4.54 -8.18
CA TYR A 7 -15.94 3.77 -9.28
C TYR A 7 -14.75 4.52 -9.88
N HIS A 8 -13.60 3.86 -9.94
CA HIS A 8 -12.39 4.34 -10.61
C HIS A 8 -12.02 3.41 -11.76
N SER A 9 -12.31 3.84 -12.99
CA SER A 9 -12.00 3.06 -14.18
C SER A 9 -10.50 2.87 -14.34
N LYS A 10 -10.06 1.60 -14.39
CA LYS A 10 -8.67 1.19 -14.69
C LYS A 10 -7.61 1.85 -13.78
N ALA A 11 -7.96 2.06 -12.50
CA ALA A 11 -7.14 2.79 -11.55
C ALA A 11 -5.69 2.30 -11.45
N GLN A 12 -5.46 0.99 -11.55
CA GLN A 12 -4.11 0.41 -11.56
C GLN A 12 -3.20 1.05 -12.61
N SER A 13 -3.71 1.38 -13.79
CA SER A 13 -2.91 1.93 -14.89
C SER A 13 -3.02 3.46 -15.02
N THR A 14 -4.05 4.08 -14.44
CA THR A 14 -4.34 5.51 -14.63
C THR A 14 -4.00 6.37 -13.42
N PHE A 15 -4.04 5.80 -12.22
CA PHE A 15 -3.69 6.51 -11.00
C PHE A 15 -2.17 6.52 -10.82
N LYS A 16 -1.62 7.72 -10.59
CA LYS A 16 -0.20 7.93 -10.31
C LYS A 16 -0.06 8.37 -8.85
N PRO A 17 0.37 7.46 -7.95
CA PRO A 17 0.57 7.82 -6.56
C PRO A 17 1.58 8.98 -6.44
N PRO A 18 1.34 9.97 -5.57
CA PRO A 18 2.32 11.01 -5.29
C PRO A 18 3.55 10.43 -4.58
N LEU A 19 4.66 11.16 -4.61
CA LEU A 19 5.86 10.81 -3.85
C LEU A 19 5.53 10.85 -2.35
N LEU A 20 5.76 9.75 -1.67
CA LEU A 20 5.53 9.60 -0.23
C LEU A 20 6.79 9.93 0.56
N ALA A 21 7.89 9.25 0.23
CA ALA A 21 9.12 9.28 1.00
C ALA A 21 10.32 9.00 0.10
N ASN A 22 11.48 9.45 0.55
CA ASN A 22 12.74 9.35 -0.19
C ASN A 22 12.59 9.95 -1.59
N GLU A 23 13.29 9.37 -2.57
CA GLU A 23 13.26 9.70 -3.99
C GLU A 23 12.45 8.70 -4.85
N ASN A 24 12.01 7.59 -4.25
CA ASN A 24 11.58 6.39 -4.99
C ASN A 24 10.31 5.70 -4.45
N ALA A 25 9.75 6.12 -3.31
CA ALA A 25 8.55 5.53 -2.72
C ALA A 25 7.33 6.41 -2.95
N TYR A 26 6.30 5.87 -3.60
CA TYR A 26 5.09 6.60 -3.97
C TYR A 26 3.86 5.89 -3.38
N LEU A 27 2.95 6.65 -2.77
CA LEU A 27 1.76 6.10 -2.15
C LEU A 27 0.62 7.11 -2.24
N GLY A 28 -0.57 6.64 -2.60
CA GLY A 28 -1.75 7.50 -2.65
C GLY A 28 -3.03 6.73 -2.48
N ASP A 29 -3.92 7.28 -1.66
CA ASP A 29 -5.27 6.77 -1.48
C ASP A 29 -6.15 7.16 -2.67
N ILE A 30 -6.80 6.17 -3.27
CA ILE A 30 -7.78 6.41 -4.32
C ILE A 30 -9.21 6.37 -3.80
N VAL A 31 -9.48 5.55 -2.78
CA VAL A 31 -10.79 5.43 -2.13
C VAL A 31 -10.63 5.48 -0.61
N SER A 32 -11.62 6.07 0.08
CA SER A 32 -11.69 6.07 1.53
C SER A 32 -13.15 6.13 1.99
N SER A 33 -13.47 5.44 3.08
CA SER A 33 -14.77 5.47 3.73
C SER A 33 -14.91 6.57 4.79
N GLU A 34 -13.90 7.44 4.98
CA GLU A 34 -13.86 8.46 6.03
C GLU A 34 -15.10 9.35 6.08
N LYS A 35 -15.67 9.70 4.92
CA LYS A 35 -16.89 10.52 4.85
C LYS A 35 -18.12 9.82 5.42
N ASP A 36 -18.18 8.49 5.30
CA ASP A 36 -19.33 7.68 5.67
C ASP A 36 -19.13 6.97 7.03
N ASN A 37 -17.88 6.79 7.45
CA ASN A 37 -17.48 6.16 8.70
C ASN A 37 -16.22 6.84 9.26
N ALA A 38 -16.43 7.98 9.91
CA ALA A 38 -15.35 8.80 10.47
C ALA A 38 -14.67 8.15 11.70
N GLU A 39 -15.35 7.28 12.44
CA GLU A 39 -14.76 6.64 13.63
C GLU A 39 -13.79 5.51 13.28
N LYS A 40 -14.08 4.76 12.21
CA LYS A 40 -13.29 3.58 11.79
C LYS A 40 -13.16 3.52 10.27
N PRO A 41 -12.53 4.51 9.64
CA PRO A 41 -12.38 4.55 8.20
C PRO A 41 -11.47 3.44 7.68
N MET A 42 -11.74 3.03 6.45
CA MET A 42 -10.81 2.27 5.63
C MET A 42 -10.40 3.13 4.45
N SER A 43 -9.10 3.16 4.19
CA SER A 43 -8.53 3.83 3.02
C SER A 43 -7.76 2.80 2.19
N ALA A 44 -7.87 2.91 0.88
CA ALA A 44 -7.23 2.00 -0.05
C ALA A 44 -6.68 2.75 -1.26
N GLY A 45 -5.61 2.20 -1.81
CA GLY A 45 -4.80 2.93 -2.76
C GLY A 45 -3.70 2.09 -3.37
N PHE A 46 -2.78 2.79 -4.05
CA PHE A 46 -1.65 2.16 -4.71
C PHE A 46 -0.35 2.61 -4.06
N TYR A 47 0.52 1.64 -3.85
CA TYR A 47 1.90 1.81 -3.41
C TYR A 47 2.81 1.38 -4.53
N ARG A 48 3.68 2.27 -4.97
CA ARG A 48 4.72 2.01 -5.95
C ARG A 48 6.07 2.25 -5.32
N LEU A 49 6.98 1.32 -5.51
CA LEU A 49 8.39 1.50 -5.15
C LEU A 49 9.22 1.36 -6.42
N GLU A 50 10.12 2.30 -6.64
CA GLU A 50 11.18 2.19 -7.65
C GLU A 50 12.48 1.76 -6.98
N LYS A 51 13.43 1.23 -7.76
CA LYS A 51 14.78 0.95 -7.27
C LYS A 51 15.39 2.20 -6.64
N GLY A 52 15.88 2.09 -5.41
CA GLY A 52 16.49 3.20 -4.69
C GLY A 52 16.60 2.89 -3.20
N THR A 53 16.48 3.93 -2.38
CA THR A 53 16.54 3.82 -0.92
C THR A 53 15.46 2.86 -0.38
N PRO A 54 15.81 1.90 0.51
CA PRO A 54 14.83 1.06 1.18
C PRO A 54 13.78 1.88 1.93
N LEU A 55 12.52 1.43 1.87
CA LEU A 55 11.47 2.00 2.72
C LEU A 55 11.32 1.13 3.96
N GLU A 56 11.66 1.68 5.12
CA GLU A 56 11.31 1.09 6.41
C GLU A 56 10.05 1.75 6.96
N TYR A 57 9.07 0.96 7.35
CA TYR A 57 7.82 1.46 7.90
C TYR A 57 7.35 0.63 9.09
N THR A 58 7.00 1.31 10.18
CA THR A 58 6.31 0.72 11.33
C THR A 58 4.82 0.99 11.19
N TYR A 59 4.05 -0.08 11.01
CA TYR A 59 2.60 0.00 10.82
C TYR A 59 1.89 0.48 12.09
N THR A 60 1.16 1.59 11.99
CA THR A 60 0.36 2.14 13.11
C THR A 60 -1.11 1.67 13.10
N TYR A 61 -1.49 0.93 12.05
CA TYR A 61 -2.80 0.33 11.77
C TYR A 61 -2.60 -1.00 11.03
N ASP A 62 -3.65 -1.82 10.97
CA ASP A 62 -3.67 -3.05 10.17
C ASP A 62 -3.81 -2.71 8.68
N GLU A 63 -2.96 -3.31 7.83
CA GLU A 63 -3.00 -3.17 6.37
C GLU A 63 -2.95 -4.54 5.69
N MET A 64 -3.74 -4.70 4.62
CA MET A 64 -3.61 -5.81 3.69
C MET A 64 -3.20 -5.28 2.32
N LYS A 65 -2.46 -6.09 1.56
CA LYS A 65 -1.91 -5.69 0.26
C LYS A 65 -1.88 -6.86 -0.71
N ILE A 66 -2.05 -6.58 -1.99
CA ILE A 66 -1.76 -7.52 -3.09
C ILE A 66 -0.74 -6.89 -4.04
N ILE A 67 0.26 -7.66 -4.44
CA ILE A 67 1.23 -7.23 -5.46
C ILE A 67 0.58 -7.35 -6.83
N LEU A 68 0.62 -6.27 -7.60
CA LEU A 68 -0.01 -6.16 -8.91
C LEU A 68 1.00 -6.25 -10.06
N GLU A 69 2.16 -5.63 -9.91
CA GLU A 69 3.19 -5.55 -10.95
C GLU A 69 4.59 -5.55 -10.33
N GLY A 70 5.58 -5.92 -11.13
CA GLY A 70 6.99 -5.88 -10.74
C GLY A 70 7.31 -6.88 -9.64
N GLN A 71 8.19 -6.48 -8.73
CA GLN A 71 8.69 -7.32 -7.63
C GLN A 71 9.02 -6.45 -6.42
N PHE A 72 8.81 -7.02 -5.22
CA PHE A 72 9.34 -6.47 -3.98
C PHE A 72 10.18 -7.53 -3.27
N GLU A 73 11.18 -7.07 -2.54
CA GLU A 73 11.83 -7.83 -1.47
C GLU A 73 11.30 -7.26 -0.15
N ILE A 74 10.55 -8.09 0.59
CA ILE A 74 9.86 -7.68 1.82
C ILE A 74 10.42 -8.48 2.99
N SER A 75 10.83 -7.78 4.06
CA SER A 75 11.31 -8.42 5.29
C SER A 75 10.79 -7.74 6.55
N ASP A 76 10.83 -8.47 7.66
CA ASP A 76 10.43 -7.97 8.99
C ASP A 76 11.50 -8.23 10.07
N GLU A 77 11.22 -7.75 11.29
CA GLU A 77 12.11 -7.91 12.45
C GLU A 77 12.17 -9.33 13.01
N THR A 78 11.31 -10.25 12.56
CA THR A 78 11.37 -11.68 12.94
C THR A 78 12.42 -12.44 12.13
N GLY A 79 12.96 -11.81 11.08
CA GLY A 79 13.86 -12.42 10.11
C GLY A 79 13.14 -13.06 8.93
N GLN A 80 11.81 -12.93 8.84
CA GLN A 80 11.09 -13.33 7.64
C GLN A 80 11.51 -12.44 6.47
N LYS A 81 11.78 -13.06 5.32
CA LYS A 81 12.10 -12.37 4.08
C LYS A 81 11.51 -13.13 2.90
N VAL A 82 10.84 -12.41 1.99
CA VAL A 82 10.24 -12.99 0.79
C VAL A 82 10.46 -12.11 -0.43
N THR A 83 10.64 -12.76 -1.56
CA THR A 83 10.55 -12.14 -2.89
C THR A 83 9.09 -12.18 -3.33
N ALA A 84 8.41 -11.05 -3.24
CA ALA A 84 7.00 -10.90 -3.55
C ALA A 84 6.77 -10.59 -5.04
N LEU A 85 5.84 -11.31 -5.65
CA LEU A 85 5.52 -11.27 -7.09
C LEU A 85 4.03 -11.02 -7.33
N PRO A 86 3.61 -10.66 -8.57
CA PRO A 86 2.22 -10.38 -8.87
C PRO A 86 1.27 -11.53 -8.48
N GLY A 87 0.24 -11.19 -7.72
CA GLY A 87 -0.72 -12.16 -7.15
C GLY A 87 -0.48 -12.50 -5.68
N ASP A 88 0.70 -12.19 -5.14
CA ASP A 88 0.99 -12.43 -3.72
C ASP A 88 0.24 -11.44 -2.81
N VAL A 89 -0.25 -11.94 -1.68
CA VAL A 89 -1.06 -11.19 -0.71
C VAL A 89 -0.33 -11.10 0.63
N PHE A 90 -0.41 -9.94 1.27
CA PHE A 90 0.24 -9.63 2.53
C PHE A 90 -0.78 -9.12 3.54
N TYR A 91 -0.54 -9.46 4.80
CA TYR A 91 -1.14 -8.82 5.96
C TYR A 91 -0.02 -8.25 6.84
N PHE A 92 -0.10 -6.97 7.13
CA PHE A 92 0.82 -6.27 8.02
C PHE A 92 0.04 -5.83 9.27
N PRO A 93 0.25 -6.51 10.41
CA PRO A 93 -0.44 -6.16 11.65
C PRO A 93 0.07 -4.84 12.21
N LYS A 94 -0.79 -4.12 12.93
CA LYS A 94 -0.36 -2.95 13.72
C LYS A 94 0.82 -3.32 14.63
N GLY A 95 1.88 -2.52 14.56
CA GLY A 95 3.12 -2.70 15.30
C GLY A 95 4.22 -3.41 14.51
N ALA A 96 3.91 -4.04 13.36
CA ALA A 96 4.92 -4.65 12.52
C ALA A 96 5.86 -3.59 11.91
N LYS A 97 7.17 -3.83 11.98
CA LYS A 97 8.17 -3.08 11.24
C LYS A 97 8.57 -3.86 10.00
N ILE A 98 8.30 -3.28 8.83
CA ILE A 98 8.53 -3.89 7.53
C ILE A 98 9.54 -3.07 6.74
N THR A 99 10.46 -3.75 6.08
CA THR A 99 11.40 -3.17 5.12
C THR A 99 11.03 -3.61 3.72
N PHE A 100 10.85 -2.64 2.82
CA PHE A 100 10.57 -2.86 1.40
C PHE A 100 11.77 -2.41 0.56
N THR A 101 12.22 -3.30 -0.33
CA THR A 101 13.17 -2.97 -1.40
C THR A 101 12.70 -3.55 -2.73
N THR A 102 13.30 -3.13 -3.84
CA THR A 102 13.06 -3.70 -5.17
C THR A 102 14.30 -3.54 -6.03
N GLU A 103 14.58 -4.50 -6.89
CA GLU A 103 15.68 -4.40 -7.85
C GLU A 103 15.34 -3.55 -9.07
N THR A 104 14.04 -3.38 -9.36
CA THR A 104 13.53 -2.64 -10.51
C THR A 104 12.40 -1.70 -10.10
N TYR A 105 11.19 -2.23 -9.98
CA TYR A 105 10.02 -1.56 -9.44
C TYR A 105 9.03 -2.59 -8.90
N GLY A 106 8.07 -2.11 -8.10
CA GLY A 106 6.90 -2.88 -7.70
C GLY A 106 5.68 -1.98 -7.60
N LEU A 107 4.51 -2.53 -7.90
CA LEU A 107 3.21 -1.88 -7.69
C LEU A 107 2.32 -2.80 -6.87
N ALA A 108 1.64 -2.25 -5.88
CA ALA A 108 0.73 -2.99 -5.04
C ALA A 108 -0.53 -2.19 -4.72
N PHE A 109 -1.67 -2.86 -4.63
CA PHE A 109 -2.89 -2.28 -4.08
C PHE A 109 -2.98 -2.63 -2.60
N TYR A 110 -3.26 -1.64 -1.76
CA TYR A 110 -3.39 -1.83 -0.32
C TYR A 110 -4.73 -1.34 0.19
N THR A 111 -5.14 -1.85 1.34
CA THR A 111 -6.21 -1.30 2.18
C THR A 111 -5.78 -1.31 3.63
N GLY A 112 -5.98 -0.19 4.31
CA GLY A 112 -5.64 -0.03 5.73
C GLY A 112 -6.80 0.58 6.51
N GLN A 113 -6.92 0.21 7.79
CA GLN A 113 -7.89 0.79 8.72
C GLN A 113 -7.39 2.14 9.25
N ARG A 114 -7.42 3.17 8.40
CA ARG A 114 -7.04 4.54 8.73
C ARG A 114 -7.80 5.60 7.92
N GLU A 115 -7.77 6.84 8.42
CA GLU A 115 -8.18 8.04 7.71
C GLU A 115 -7.36 8.24 6.43
N LYS A 116 -7.89 9.02 5.48
CA LYS A 116 -7.24 9.26 4.20
C LYS A 116 -5.95 10.08 4.37
N MET A 117 -4.91 9.71 3.62
CA MET A 117 -3.62 10.40 3.53
C MET A 117 -3.52 11.27 2.27
#